data_AF-A0A499Q5Q0-F1
#
_entry.id   AF-A0A499Q5Q0-F1
#
_cell.length_a   1.000
_cell.length_b   1.000
_cell.length_c   1.000
_cell.angle_alpha   90.00
_cell.angle_beta   90.00
_cell.angle_gamma   90.00
#
_symmetry.space_group_name_H-M   'P 1'
#
loop_
_entity.id
_entity.type
_entity.pdbx_description
1 polymer ?
#
loop_
_entity_poly.entity_id
_entity_poly.type
_entity_poly.pdbx_seq_one_letter_code
_entity_poly.pdbx_strand_id
1 'polypeptide(L)' 'SPFECGFDPKSSSRMPFSLRFFLITIIFLIFDVEIALILPMVMILNMSNMLIWLITSFTFLMILLIGLYHEWNQG' A
#
# COMPACT_ATOMS: atom_id res chain seq x y z
N SER A 1 28.53 -9.52 -19.97
CA SER A 1 28.59 -8.19 -20.61
C SER A 1 27.17 -7.67 -20.77
N PRO A 2 26.92 -6.36 -20.58
CA PRO A 2 25.64 -5.77 -20.94
C PRO A 2 25.42 -5.96 -22.45
N PHE A 3 24.29 -6.53 -22.83
CA PHE A 3 23.94 -6.78 -24.23
C PHE A 3 23.29 -5.53 -24.81
N GLU A 4 24.10 -4.55 -25.18
CA GLU A 4 23.65 -3.33 -25.86
C GLU A 4 23.83 -3.52 -27.38
N CYS A 5 23.06 -4.44 -27.96
CA CYS A 5 23.09 -4.74 -29.41
C CYS A 5 24.50 -4.91 -30.02
N GLY A 6 25.43 -5.53 -29.28
CA GLY A 6 26.81 -5.76 -29.75
C GLY A 6 27.81 -4.63 -29.50
N PHE A 7 27.42 -3.56 -28.80
CA PHE A 7 28.30 -2.47 -28.38
C PHE A 7 28.63 -2.52 -26.90
N ASP A 8 29.79 -1.98 -26.53
CA ASP A 8 30.14 -1.76 -25.13
C ASP A 8 29.29 -0.63 -24.55
N PRO A 9 28.75 -0.83 -23.33
CA PRO A 9 27.83 0.11 -22.69
C PRO A 9 28.50 1.48 -22.49
N LYS A 10 27.94 2.52 -23.11
CA LYS A 10 28.46 3.90 -23.02
C LYS A 10 28.25 4.55 -21.65
N SER A 11 27.36 4.01 -20.82
CA SER A 11 27.04 4.52 -19.48
C SER A 11 26.82 3.37 -18.50
N SER A 12 26.84 3.68 -17.19
CA SER A 12 26.54 2.69 -16.17
C SER A 12 25.07 2.24 -16.28
N SER A 13 24.80 0.96 -16.02
CA SER A 13 23.45 0.37 -16.07
C SER A 13 22.48 0.95 -15.03
N ARG A 14 22.96 1.84 -14.15
CA ARG A 14 22.16 2.51 -13.12
C ARG A 14 21.72 3.87 -13.65
N MET A 15 20.62 3.87 -14.37
CA MET A 15 19.91 5.09 -14.73
C MET A 15 19.08 5.59 -13.53
N PRO A 16 18.99 6.90 -13.29
CA PRO A 16 18.12 7.43 -12.24
C PRO A 16 16.67 7.02 -12.53
N PHE A 17 16.10 6.28 -11.59
CA PHE A 17 14.73 5.78 -11.68
C PHE A 17 13.75 6.93 -11.40
N SER A 18 12.68 7.01 -12.17
CA SER A 18 11.67 8.06 -11.98
C SER A 18 10.89 7.85 -10.68
N LEU A 19 10.87 8.88 -9.84
CA LEU A 19 10.22 8.89 -8.52
C LEU A 19 8.72 8.52 -8.55
N ARG A 20 8.04 8.73 -9.69
CA ARG A 20 6.62 8.39 -9.86
C ARG A 20 6.34 6.89 -9.63
N PHE A 21 7.17 6.00 -10.16
CA PHE A 21 6.97 4.55 -9.96
C PHE A 21 7.34 4.09 -8.55
N PHE A 22 8.24 4.81 -7.89
CA PHE A 22 8.60 4.54 -6.50
C PHE A 22 7.42 4.85 -5.57
N LEU A 23 6.76 6.01 -5.75
CA LEU A 23 5.57 6.38 -4.98
C LEU A 23 4.43 5.37 -5.18
N ILE A 24 4.15 4.94 -6.41
CA ILE A 24 3.11 3.92 -6.69
C ILE A 24 3.40 2.61 -5.93
N THR A 25 4.66 2.18 -5.89
CA THR A 25 5.05 0.95 -5.17
C THR A 25 4.80 1.07 -3.67
N ILE A 26 5.08 2.24 -3.07
CA ILE A 26 4.84 2.48 -1.64
C ILE A 26 3.35 2.50 -1.34
N ILE A 27 2.54 3.22 -2.12
CA ILE A 27 1.08 3.29 -1.96
C ILE A 27 0.48 1.88 -2.04
N PHE A 28 0.91 1.08 -3.02
CA PHE A 28 0.48 -0.31 -3.16
C PHE A 28 0.81 -1.15 -1.92
N LEU A 29 2.01 -1.01 -1.38
CA LEU A 29 2.44 -1.76 -0.18
C LEU A 29 1.59 -1.38 1.04
N ILE A 30 1.33 -0.08 1.25
CA ILE A 30 0.50 0.40 2.35
C ILE A 30 -0.92 -0.17 2.23
N PHE A 31 -1.52 -0.07 1.04
CA PHE A 31 -2.87 -0.58 0.79
C PHE A 31 -2.98 -2.11 0.98
N ASP A 32 -1.96 -2.88 0.62
CA ASP A 32 -1.93 -4.33 0.86
C ASP A 32 -1.93 -4.66 2.36
N VAL A 33 -1.18 -3.88 3.16
CA VAL A 33 -1.19 -3.99 4.64
C VAL A 33 -2.55 -3.63 5.22
N GLU A 34 -3.21 -2.59 4.72
CA GLU A 34 -4.56 -2.20 5.17
C GLU A 34 -5.58 -3.30 4.90
N ILE A 35 -5.56 -3.92 3.73
CA ILE A 35 -6.43 -5.06 3.40
C ILE A 35 -6.14 -6.26 4.32
N ALA A 36 -4.86 -6.56 4.58
CA ALA A 36 -4.47 -7.64 5.47
C ALA A 36 -5.04 -7.45 6.90
N LEU A 37 -5.17 -6.20 7.37
CA LEU A 37 -5.79 -5.88 8.66
C LEU A 37 -7.33 -5.96 8.63
N ILE A 38 -7.96 -5.72 7.49
CA ILE A 38 -9.42 -5.85 7.33
C ILE A 38 -9.87 -7.32 7.35
N LEU A 39 -9.06 -8.24 6.81
CA LEU A 39 -9.40 -9.67 6.73
C LEU A 39 -9.79 -10.31 8.09
N PRO A 40 -9.00 -10.19 9.19
CA PRO A 40 -9.36 -10.76 10.47
C PRO A 40 -10.62 -10.12 11.08
N MET A 41 -10.92 -8.85 10.78
CA MET A 41 -12.15 -8.20 11.26
C MET A 41 -13.40 -8.91 10.75
N VAL A 42 -13.40 -9.37 9.49
CA VAL A 42 -14.52 -10.14 8.92
C VAL A 42 -14.64 -11.52 9.59
N MET A 43 -13.52 -12.17 9.89
CA MET A 43 -13.52 -13.49 10.54
C MET A 43 -14.07 -13.46 11.97
N ILE A 44 -13.82 -12.38 12.71
CA ILE A 44 -14.23 -12.22 14.12
C ILE A 44 -15.73 -11.92 14.28
N LEU A 45 -16.44 -11.60 13.19
CA LEU A 45 -17.88 -11.26 13.21
C LEU A 45 -18.74 -12.34 13.89
N ASN A 46 -18.44 -13.61 13.64
CA ASN A 46 -19.23 -14.73 14.18
C ASN A 46 -18.88 -15.11 15.63
N MET A 47 -17.72 -14.66 16.14
CA MET A 47 -17.19 -15.06 17.46
C MET A 47 -17.39 -14.00 18.54
N SER A 48 -17.60 -12.74 18.14
CA SER A 48 -17.60 -11.59 19.03
C SER A 48 -19.00 -11.01 19.22
N ASN A 49 -19.17 -10.19 20.26
CA ASN A 49 -20.42 -9.46 20.48
C ASN A 49 -20.62 -8.42 19.36
N MET A 50 -21.77 -8.50 18.68
CA MET A 50 -22.11 -7.65 17.52
C MET A 50 -21.93 -6.16 17.79
N LEU A 51 -22.30 -5.68 18.98
CA LEU A 51 -22.23 -4.24 19.31
C LEU A 51 -20.79 -3.76 19.47
N ILE A 52 -19.93 -4.57 20.10
CA ILE A 52 -18.50 -4.26 20.25
C ILE A 52 -17.79 -4.35 18.90
N TRP A 53 -18.13 -5.36 18.11
CA TRP A 53 -17.61 -5.54 16.76
C TRP A 53 -17.96 -4.34 15.85
N LEU A 54 -19.21 -3.86 15.89
CA LEU A 54 -19.65 -2.69 15.12
C LEU A 54 -18.88 -1.42 15.51
N ILE A 55 -18.72 -1.15 16.81
CA ILE A 55 -18.02 0.06 17.27
C ILE A 55 -16.54 0.01 16.85
N THR A 56 -15.88 -1.12 17.07
CA THR A 56 -14.45 -1.28 16.76
C THR A 56 -14.17 -1.29 15.26
N SER A 57 -15.00 -1.95 14.45
CA SER A 57 -14.89 -1.91 12.99
C SER A 57 -15.12 -0.52 12.42
N PHE A 58 -16.11 0.21 12.95
CA PHE A 58 -16.40 1.57 12.50
C PHE A 58 -15.28 2.55 12.84
N THR A 59 -14.74 2.50 14.06
CA THR A 59 -13.60 3.35 14.43
C THR A 59 -12.36 3.02 13.60
N PHE A 60 -12.09 1.74 13.36
CA PHE A 60 -10.97 1.31 12.53
C PHE A 60 -11.11 1.81 11.08
N LEU A 61 -12.28 1.65 10.47
CA LEU A 61 -12.55 2.16 9.12
C LEU A 61 -12.41 3.68 9.02
N MET A 62 -12.85 4.43 10.04
CA MET A 62 -12.69 5.89 10.06
C MET A 62 -11.22 6.31 10.09
N ILE A 63 -10.37 5.59 10.83
CA ILE A 63 -8.92 5.86 10.86
C ILE A 63 -8.30 5.63 9.48
N LEU A 64 -8.65 4.52 8.81
CA LEU A 64 -8.17 4.22 7.46
C LEU A 64 -8.62 5.28 6.45
N LEU A 65 -9.88 5.70 6.48
CA LEU A 65 -10.41 6.74 5.59
C LEU A 65 -9.70 8.09 5.78
N ILE A 66 -9.41 8.48 7.02
CA ILE A 66 -8.66 9.71 7.31
C ILE A 66 -7.22 9.60 6.80
N GLY A 67 -6.58 8.44 6.99
CA GLY A 67 -5.24 8.16 6.48
C GLY A 67 -5.17 8.28 4.96
N LEU A 68 -6.12 7.67 4.25
CA LEU A 68 -6.24 7.74 2.79
C LEU A 68 -6.51 9.16 2.29
N TYR A 69 -7.37 9.92 2.98
CA TYR A 69 -7.63 11.31 2.63
C TYR A 69 -6.37 12.19 2.82
N HIS A 70 -5.60 11.94 3.87
CA HIS A 70 -4.33 12.62 4.10
C HIS A 70 -3.30 12.27 3.01
N GLU A 71 -3.22 11.00 2.62
CA GLU A 71 -2.36 10.55 1.52
C GLU A 71 -2.74 11.21 0.20
N TRP A 72 -4.03 11.27 -0.15
CA TRP A 72 -4.47 11.96 -1.37
C TRP A 72 -4.08 13.45 -1.35
N ASN A 73 -4.23 14.14 -0.23
CA ASN A 73 -3.86 15.56 -0.18
C ASN A 73 -2.35 15.81 -0.26
N GLN A 74 -1.49 14.84 0.09
CA GLN A 74 -0.02 14.99 0.10
C GLN A 74 0.72 14.25 -1.02
N GLY A 75 0.08 13.29 -1.69
CA GLY A 75 0.60 12.54 -2.84
C GLY A 75 0.42 13.27 -4.17
#